data_AF-L0NE70-F1
#
_entry.id   AF-L0NE70-F1
#
_cell.length_a   1.000
_cell.length_b   1.000
_cell.length_c   1.000
_cell.angle_alpha   90.00
_cell.angle_beta   90.00
_cell.angle_gamma   90.00
#
_symmetry.space_group_name_H-M   'P 1'
#
loop_
_entity.id
_entity.type
_entity.pdbx_description
1 polymer ?
#
loop_
_entity_poly.entity_id
_entity_poly.type
_entity_poly.pdbx_seq_one_letter_code
_entity_poly.pdbx_strand_id
1 'polypeptide(L)'
;MTCSEPVNDGFQVKLTGDQVKFIRNVLGESQAKFAKRFAISSATMWRIEDKGPEECTGPEIILIDQLAKRYSMPVPDVLMRRPDPAEAAE
;
A
#
# COMPACT_ATOMS: atom_id res chain seq x y z
N MET A 1 39.23 11.59 -11.54
CA MET A 1 38.76 10.26 -11.09
C MET A 1 37.25 10.33 -11.04
N THR A 2 36.59 9.83 -12.09
CA THR A 2 35.12 9.76 -12.20
C THR A 2 34.65 8.47 -11.54
N CYS A 3 34.21 8.56 -10.29
CA CYS A 3 33.42 7.50 -9.68
C CYS A 3 31.95 7.78 -10.02
N SER A 4 31.54 7.43 -11.23
CA SER A 4 30.13 7.31 -11.57
C SER A 4 29.66 6.00 -10.96
N GLU A 5 29.07 6.07 -9.77
CA GLU A 5 28.34 4.94 -9.21
C GLU A 5 27.15 4.63 -10.12
N PRO A 6 26.82 3.34 -10.37
CA PRO A 6 25.56 3.01 -11.00
C PRO A 6 24.44 3.41 -10.03
N VAL A 7 23.76 4.52 -10.34
CA VAL A 7 22.57 4.94 -9.60
C VAL A 7 21.50 3.88 -9.87
N ASN A 8 21.26 3.01 -8.88
CA ASN A 8 20.36 1.85 -8.95
C ASN A 8 19.10 2.13 -9.78
N ASP A 9 18.92 1.33 -10.82
CA ASP A 9 17.74 1.25 -11.67
C ASP A 9 16.45 1.15 -10.82
N GLY A 10 15.56 2.13 -10.97
CA GLY A 10 14.12 1.87 -11.03
C GLY A 10 13.46 1.08 -9.90
N PHE A 11 13.82 1.28 -8.64
CA PHE A 11 13.05 0.74 -7.51
C PHE A 11 11.67 1.43 -7.43
N GLN A 12 10.76 1.03 -8.33
CA GLN A 12 9.36 1.38 -8.24
C GLN A 12 8.77 0.53 -7.13
N VAL A 13 8.67 1.13 -5.94
CA VAL A 13 7.88 0.55 -4.86
C VAL A 13 6.44 0.45 -5.36
N LYS A 14 5.89 -0.77 -5.27
CA LYS A 14 4.52 -1.08 -5.65
C LYS A 14 3.85 -1.74 -4.46
N LEU A 15 2.64 -1.29 -4.16
CA LEU A 15 1.73 -1.96 -3.22
C LEU A 15 0.37 -2.08 -3.89
N THR A 16 -0.37 -3.14 -3.59
CA THR A 16 -1.77 -3.24 -3.97
C THR A 16 -2.66 -2.42 -3.04
N GLY A 17 -3.86 -2.08 -3.48
CA GLY A 17 -4.87 -1.44 -2.62
C GLY A 17 -5.18 -2.27 -1.36
N ASP A 18 -5.23 -3.59 -1.50
CA ASP A 18 -5.42 -4.53 -0.40
C ASP A 18 -4.25 -4.47 0.59
N GLN A 19 -3.01 -4.38 0.11
CA GLN A 19 -1.84 -4.23 0.98
C GLN A 19 -1.85 -2.91 1.74
N VAL A 20 -2.22 -1.80 1.08
CA VAL A 20 -2.39 -0.49 1.75
C VAL A 20 -3.45 -0.57 2.84
N LYS A 21 -4.60 -1.18 2.54
CA LYS A 21 -5.69 -1.40 3.50
C LYS A 21 -5.25 -2.28 4.67
N PHE A 22 -4.48 -3.33 4.41
CA PHE A 22 -3.90 -4.20 5.42
C PHE A 22 -2.99 -3.40 6.37
N ILE A 23 -2.05 -2.63 5.84
CA ILE A 23 -1.13 -1.80 6.63
C ILE A 23 -1.91 -0.86 7.55
N ARG A 24 -2.92 -0.17 7.01
CA ARG A 24 -3.79 0.71 7.79
C ARG A 24 -4.51 -0.02 8.91
N ASN A 25 -5.06 -1.20 8.63
CA ASN A 25 -5.79 -2.00 9.60
C ASN A 25 -4.88 -2.52 10.72
N VAL A 26 -3.65 -2.93 10.41
CA VAL A 26 -2.66 -3.35 11.41
C VAL A 26 -2.29 -2.19 12.35
N LEU A 27 -2.22 -0.96 11.83
CA LEU A 27 -2.00 0.24 12.63
C LEU A 27 -3.24 0.70 13.42
N GLY A 28 -4.41 0.08 13.20
CA GLY A 28 -5.66 0.44 13.87
C GLY A 28 -6.16 1.84 13.52
N GLU A 29 -5.82 2.36 12.34
CA GLU A 29 -6.17 3.72 11.95
C GLU A 29 -7.40 3.77 11.04
N SER A 30 -8.24 4.78 11.26
CA SER A 30 -9.29 5.13 10.29
C SER A 30 -8.65 5.66 9.01
N GLN A 31 -9.37 5.53 7.90
CA GLN A 31 -8.90 6.01 6.61
C GLN A 31 -8.53 7.50 6.62
N ALA A 32 -9.33 8.33 7.28
CA ALA A 32 -9.05 9.77 7.40
C ALA A 32 -7.77 10.06 8.21
N LYS A 33 -7.54 9.32 9.30
CA LYS A 33 -6.33 9.47 10.12
C LYS A 33 -5.08 9.02 9.34
N PHE A 34 -5.18 7.89 8.66
CA PHE A 34 -4.09 7.34 7.86
C PHE A 34 -3.75 8.27 6.68
N ALA A 35 -4.76 8.77 5.96
CA ALA A 35 -4.58 9.74 4.87
C ALA A 35 -3.88 11.03 5.33
N LYS A 36 -4.28 11.57 6.49
CA LYS A 36 -3.66 12.76 7.10
C LYS A 36 -2.17 12.58 7.36
N ARG A 37 -1.74 11.37 7.69
CA ARG A 37 -0.33 11.03 7.97
C ARG A 37 0.58 11.20 6.76
N PHE A 38 0.02 11.11 5.55
CA PHE A 38 0.73 11.28 4.28
C PHE A 38 0.33 12.57 3.55
N ALA A 39 -0.37 13.48 4.23
CA ALA A 39 -0.87 14.74 3.66
C ALA A 39 -1.71 14.57 2.38
N ILE A 40 -2.46 13.46 2.26
CA ILE A 40 -3.42 13.25 1.17
C ILE A 40 -4.86 13.31 1.68
N SER A 41 -5.80 13.48 0.75
CA SER A 41 -7.22 13.48 1.10
C SER A 41 -7.72 12.07 1.45
N SER A 42 -8.74 11.97 2.30
CA SER A 42 -9.41 10.70 2.59
C SER A 42 -9.99 10.05 1.33
N ALA A 43 -10.43 10.86 0.35
CA ALA A 43 -10.94 10.36 -0.93
C ALA A 43 -9.82 9.73 -1.78
N THR A 44 -8.61 10.30 -1.75
CA THR A 44 -7.43 9.69 -2.40
C THR A 44 -7.10 8.35 -1.77
N MET A 45 -7.06 8.29 -0.43
CA MET A 45 -6.83 7.02 0.27
C MET A 45 -7.90 5.98 -0.03
N TRP A 46 -9.17 6.39 -0.12
CA TRP A 46 -10.26 5.52 -0.54
C TRP A 46 -10.03 4.94 -1.93
N ARG A 47 -9.69 5.77 -2.92
CA ARG A 47 -9.38 5.31 -4.28
C ARG A 47 -8.20 4.35 -4.34
N ILE A 48 -7.21 4.51 -3.47
CA ILE A 48 -6.06 3.59 -3.38
C ILE A 48 -6.51 2.24 -2.84
N GLU A 49 -7.27 2.22 -1.75
CA GLU A 49 -7.74 0.97 -1.14
C GLU A 49 -8.78 0.24 -2.02
N ASP A 50 -9.60 0.97 -2.76
CA ASP A 50 -10.68 0.43 -3.62
C ASP A 50 -10.14 -0.33 -4.84
N LYS A 51 -8.90 -0.05 -5.26
CA LYS A 51 -8.18 -0.79 -6.31
C LYS A 51 -7.93 -2.26 -5.99
N GLY A 52 -8.07 -2.67 -4.72
CA GLY A 52 -7.95 -4.06 -4.31
C GLY A 52 -6.63 -4.69 -4.75
N PRO A 53 -6.62 -5.71 -5.64
CA PRO A 53 -5.40 -6.38 -6.07
C PRO A 53 -4.56 -5.59 -7.08
N GLU A 54 -5.05 -4.46 -7.61
CA GLU A 54 -4.29 -3.69 -8.61
C GLU A 54 -3.08 -2.99 -7.98
N GLU A 55 -1.95 -3.04 -8.69
CA GLU A 55 -0.73 -2.35 -8.29
C GLU A 55 -0.93 -0.84 -8.28
N CYS A 56 -0.65 -0.23 -7.14
CA CYS A 56 -0.58 1.20 -6.96
C CYS A 56 0.88 1.65 -6.99
N THR A 57 1.12 2.77 -7.66
CA THR A 57 2.40 3.47 -7.69
C THR A 57 2.17 4.93 -7.34
N GLY A 58 3.21 5.59 -6.84
CA GLY A 58 3.17 7.01 -6.50
C GLY A 58 3.97 7.36 -5.25
N PRO A 59 4.19 8.65 -4.99
CA PRO A 59 4.88 9.12 -3.79
C PRO A 59 4.25 8.60 -2.49
N GLU A 60 2.92 8.56 -2.42
CA GLU A 60 2.19 8.06 -1.27
C GLU A 60 2.43 6.57 -1.02
N ILE A 61 2.54 5.76 -2.07
CA ILE A 61 2.81 4.33 -1.97
C ILE A 61 4.23 4.08 -1.44
N ILE A 62 5.21 4.85 -1.92
CA ILE A 62 6.58 4.82 -1.40
C ILE A 62 6.59 5.11 0.10
N LEU A 63 5.86 6.16 0.53
CA LEU A 63 5.81 6.53 1.94
C LEU A 63 5.10 5.49 2.82
N ILE A 64 4.04 4.85 2.30
CA ILE A 64 3.31 3.78 2.99
C ILE A 64 4.18 2.53 3.14
N ASP A 65 4.92 2.14 2.12
CA ASP A 65 5.87 1.02 2.18
C ASP A 65 7.00 1.29 3.18
N GLN A 66 7.61 2.49 3.13
CA GLN A 66 8.63 2.89 4.09
C GLN A 66 8.10 2.87 5.53
N LEU A 67 6.83 3.24 5.70
CA LEU A 67 6.17 3.11 6.99
C LEU A 67 6.08 1.65 7.43
N ALA A 68 5.57 0.76 6.59
CA ALA A 68 5.44 -0.66 6.92
C ALA A 68 6.81 -1.27 7.30
N LYS A 69 7.85 -0.97 6.52
CA LYS A 69 9.24 -1.38 6.79
C LYS A 69 9.76 -0.86 8.12
N ARG A 70 9.51 0.41 8.45
CA ARG A 70 9.92 1.03 9.72
C ARG A 70 9.30 0.35 10.95
N TYR A 71 8.07 -0.15 10.82
CA TYR A 71 7.39 -0.90 11.87
C TYR A 71 7.66 -2.42 11.81
N SER A 72 8.56 -2.86 10.92
CA SER A 72 8.84 -4.28 10.67
C SER A 72 7.57 -5.10 10.41
N MET A 73 6.62 -4.51 9.69
CA MET A 73 5.33 -5.12 9.41
C MET A 73 5.46 -6.16 8.29
N PRO A 74 5.03 -7.42 8.50
CA PRO A 74 4.99 -8.41 7.43
C PRO A 74 3.79 -8.12 6.54
N VAL A 75 4.01 -7.39 5.45
CA VAL A 75 2.99 -7.16 4.42
C VAL A 75 2.99 -8.37 3.49
N PRO A 76 1.91 -9.16 3.41
CA PRO A 76 1.86 -10.33 2.53
C PRO A 76 1.80 -9.90 1.06
N ASP A 77 2.49 -10.65 0.20
CA ASP A 77 2.48 -10.42 -1.26
C ASP A 77 1.10 -10.66 -1.88
N VAL A 78 0.36 -11.62 -1.35
CA VAL A 78 -1.02 -11.94 -1.76
C VAL A 78 -1.91 -11.97 -0.52
N LEU A 79 -2.87 -11.05 -0.47
CA LEU A 79 -3.98 -11.12 0.48
C LEU A 79 -5.07 -11.96 -0.16
N MET A 80 -5.26 -13.19 0.32
CA MET A 80 -6.41 -14.00 -0.11
C MET A 80 -7.68 -13.22 0.25
N ARG A 81 -8.38 -12.71 -0.76
CA ARG A 81 -9.73 -12.17 -0.57
C ARG A 81 -10.57 -13.24 0.10
N ARG A 82 -11.33 -12.85 1.11
CA ARG A 82 -12.45 -13.66 1.58
C ARG A 82 -13.34 -13.89 0.34
N PRO A 83 -13.74 -15.13 0.00
CA PRO A 83 -14.58 -15.37 -1.16
C PRO A 83 -15.80 -14.46 -1.07
N ASP A 84 -16.13 -13.81 -2.18
CA ASP A 84 -17.32 -12.97 -2.26
C ASP A 84 -18.53 -13.84 -1.88
N PRO A 85 -19.46 -13.37 -1.03
CA PRO A 85 -20.64 -14.15 -0.65
C PRO A 85 -21.54 -14.52 -1.85
N ALA A 86 -21.25 -14.02 -3.04
CA ALA A 86 -21.88 -14.43 -4.30
C ALA A 86 -21.38 -15.80 -4.82
N GLU A 87 -20.16 -16.23 -4.49
CA GLU A 87 -19.60 -17.52 -4.93
C GLU A 87 -19.96 -18.70 -4.00
N ALA A 88 -20.58 -18.43 -2.85
CA ALA A 88 -21.01 -19.47 -1.91
C ALA A 88 -22.44 -19.98 -2.15
N ALA A 89 -23.09 -19.53 -3.23
CA ALA A 89 -24.50 -19.78 -3.54
C ALA A 89 -24.71 -20.47 -4.90
N GLU A 90 -23.76 -21.30 -5.34
CA GLU A 90 -23.92 -22.21 -6.49
C GLU A 90 -23.74 -23.68 -6.07
#